data_AF-A0A8T4JJ67-F1
#
_entry.id   AF-A0A8T4JJ67-F1
#
_cell.length_a   1.000
_cell.length_b   1.000
_cell.length_c   1.000
_cell.angle_alpha   90.00
_cell.angle_beta   90.00
_cell.angle_gamma   90.00
#
_symmetry.space_group_name_H-M   'P 1'
#
loop_
_entity.id
_entity.type
_entity.pdbx_description
1 polymer ?
#
loop_
_entity_poly.entity_id
_entity_poly.type
_entity_poly.pdbx_seq_one_letter_code
_entity_poly.pdbx_strand_id
1 'polypeptide(L)' 'MGNQNDGKLVYLIEKIWIDSMENEVSAAVGYKPFGFTPSEEVAKRFCDAGKTYTEKDCWAIRNTMPEYRYKPLEQIE' A
#
# COMPACT_ATOMS: atom_id res chain seq x y z
N MET A 1 22.28 18.85 25.75
CA MET A 1 21.25 19.06 24.70
C MET A 1 21.23 17.83 23.82
N GLY A 2 20.18 17.01 23.88
CA GLY A 2 20.03 15.87 22.99
C GLY A 2 19.32 16.33 21.72
N ASN A 3 20.00 16.27 20.58
CA ASN A 3 19.37 16.47 19.27
C ASN A 3 18.44 15.28 19.03
N GLN A 4 17.15 15.46 19.35
CA GLN A 4 16.08 14.59 18.89
C GLN A 4 15.85 14.95 17.42
N ASN A 5 16.52 14.22 16.52
CA ASN A 5 16.05 14.14 15.14
C ASN A 5 14.74 13.36 15.18
N ASP A 6 13.65 14.07 15.47
CA ASP A 6 12.28 13.58 15.36
C ASP A 6 12.00 13.47 13.86
N GLY A 7 12.65 12.49 13.21
CA GLY A 7 12.40 12.12 11.84
C GLY A 7 10.93 11.76 11.76
N LYS A 8 10.11 12.66 11.23
CA LYS A 8 8.67 12.46 11.15
C LYS A 8 8.45 11.23 10.28
N LEU A 9 8.14 10.11 10.91
CA LEU A 9 7.77 8.87 10.23
C LEU A 9 6.49 9.14 9.45
N VAL A 10 6.62 9.22 8.12
CA VAL A 10 5.47 9.31 7.23
C VAL A 10 5.19 7.91 6.69
N TYR A 11 3.96 7.47 6.80
CA TYR A 11 3.52 6.18 6.27
C TYR A 11 2.93 6.40 4.88
N LEU A 12 3.55 5.79 3.88
CA LEU A 12 3.03 5.74 2.52
C LEU A 12 2.01 4.61 2.43
N ILE A 13 0.77 4.96 2.11
CA ILE A 13 -0.30 4.04 1.74
C ILE A 13 -0.20 3.81 0.23
N GLU A 14 -0.07 2.55 -0.16
CA GLU A 14 -0.07 2.13 -1.55
C GLU A 14 -1.35 1.35 -1.84
N LYS A 15 -1.96 1.57 -3.00
CA LYS A 15 -3.14 0.85 -3.48
C LYS A 15 -2.76 -0.12 -4.59
N ILE A 16 -3.31 -1.32 -4.57
CA ILE A 16 -3.12 -2.28 -5.67
C ILE A 16 -3.75 -1.73 -6.96
N TRP A 17 -2.99 -1.79 -8.04
CA TRP A 17 -3.46 -1.45 -9.37
C TRP A 17 -3.69 -2.74 -10.16
N ILE A 18 -4.95 -3.00 -10.48
CA ILE A 18 -5.36 -4.13 -11.30
C ILE A 18 -5.77 -3.56 -12.64
N ASP A 19 -5.03 -3.88 -13.69
CA ASP A 19 -5.41 -3.50 -15.05
C ASP A 19 -6.47 -4.47 -15.57
N SER A 20 -7.67 -3.96 -15.80
CA SER A 20 -8.81 -4.75 -16.28
C SER A 20 -8.76 -5.06 -17.78
N MET A 21 -7.81 -4.49 -18.53
CA MET A 21 -7.68 -4.68 -19.99
C MET A 21 -6.59 -5.68 -20.38
N GLU A 22 -5.62 -5.97 -19.52
CA GLU A 22 -4.58 -6.95 -19.82
C GLU A 22 -5.07 -8.40 -19.54
N ASN A 23 -5.18 -9.20 -20.59
CA ASN A 23 -5.39 -10.65 -20.51
C ASN A 23 -4.07 -11.42 -20.26
N GLU A 24 -3.01 -10.75 -19.82
CA GLU A 24 -1.71 -11.35 -19.45
C GLU A 24 -1.41 -11.32 -17.94
N VAL A 25 -0.60 -12.27 -17.45
CA VAL A 25 -0.37 -12.53 -16.00
C VAL A 25 0.17 -11.28 -15.29
N SER A 26 0.70 -10.33 -16.06
CA SER A 26 1.17 -9.00 -15.69
C SER A 26 0.05 -8.01 -15.27
N ALA A 27 -1.23 -8.36 -15.43
CA ALA A 27 -2.37 -7.47 -15.19
C ALA A 27 -2.51 -6.99 -13.73
N ALA A 28 -1.94 -7.71 -12.76
CA ALA A 28 -1.71 -7.15 -11.43
C ALA A 28 -0.44 -6.28 -11.47
N VAL A 29 -0.59 -4.99 -11.77
CA VAL A 29 0.52 -4.02 -11.98
C VAL A 29 1.18 -3.60 -10.65
N GLY A 30 0.97 -4.37 -9.58
CA GLY A 30 1.53 -4.13 -8.26
C GLY A 30 0.83 -2.97 -7.52
N TYR A 31 1.50 -2.46 -6.49
CA TYR A 31 0.98 -1.35 -5.67
C TYR A 31 1.54 -0.02 -6.15
N LYS A 32 0.68 1.00 -6.24
CA LYS A 32 1.06 2.37 -6.56
C LYS A 32 0.79 3.30 -5.37
N PRO A 33 1.57 4.39 -5.20
CA PRO A 33 1.30 5.38 -4.16
C PRO A 33 -0.14 5.89 -4.23
N PHE A 34 -0.83 5.86 -3.10
CA PHE A 34 -2.22 6.32 -2.96
C PHE A 34 -2.30 7.56 -2.05
N GLY A 35 -1.57 7.55 -0.94
CA GLY A 35 -1.57 8.67 0.00
C GLY A 35 -0.50 8.53 1.09
N PHE A 36 -0.38 9.57 1.91
CA PHE A 36 0.59 9.63 3.00
C PHE A 36 -0.10 10.03 4.29
N THR A 37 0.34 9.48 5.43
CA THR A 37 -0.14 9.87 6.75
C THR A 37 0.99 9.86 7.77
N PRO A 38 1.06 10.82 8.70
CA PRO A 38 2.05 10.81 9.77
C PRO A 38 1.70 9.86 10.93
N SER A 39 0.53 9.22 10.90
CA SER A 39 0.07 8.30 11.96
C SER A 39 -0.01 6.86 11.47
N GLU A 40 0.74 5.97 12.12
CA GLU A 40 0.71 4.54 11.83
C GLU A 40 -0.68 3.95 12.06
N GLU A 41 -1.32 4.31 13.18
CA GLU A 41 -2.67 3.81 13.50
C GLU A 41 -3.68 4.16 12.40
N VAL A 42 -3.58 5.37 11.84
CA VAL A 42 -4.44 5.78 10.72
C VAL A 42 -4.12 4.95 9.48
N ALA A 43 -2.84 4.75 9.15
CA ALA A 43 -2.42 3.94 8.00
C ALA A 43 -2.91 2.49 8.12
N LYS A 44 -2.74 1.90 9.31
CA LYS A 44 -3.16 0.53 9.62
C LYS A 44 -4.68 0.38 9.53
N ARG A 45 -5.45 1.24 10.21
CA ARG A 45 -6.92 1.19 10.15
C ARG A 45 -7.45 1.37 8.73
N PHE A 46 -6.81 2.23 7.94
CA PHE A 46 -7.17 2.42 6.54
C PHE A 46 -6.91 1.15 5.72
N CYS A 47 -5.76 0.50 5.90
CA CYS A 47 -5.44 -0.73 5.17
C CYS A 47 -6.31 -1.91 5.61
N ASP A 48 -6.60 -2.05 6.91
CA ASP A 48 -7.47 -3.08 7.47
C ASP A 48 -8.93 -2.94 7.00
N ALA A 49 -9.39 -1.72 6.71
CA ALA A 49 -10.72 -1.46 6.14
C ALA A 49 -10.82 -1.75 4.63
N GLY A 50 -9.67 -1.98 3.98
CA GLY A 50 -9.59 -2.27 2.55
C GLY A 50 -10.16 -3.64 2.19
N LYS A 51 -10.52 -3.82 0.91
CA LYS A 51 -10.87 -5.13 0.40
C LYS A 51 -9.65 -6.04 0.34
N THR A 52 -9.89 -7.32 0.19
CA THR A 52 -8.86 -8.28 -0.13
C THR A 52 -9.23 -8.94 -1.44
N TYR A 53 -8.33 -8.86 -2.41
CA TYR A 53 -8.50 -9.43 -3.73
C TYR A 53 -7.94 -10.85 -3.79
N THR A 54 -8.60 -11.66 -4.59
CA THR A 54 -8.26 -13.07 -4.84
C THR A 54 -8.24 -13.35 -6.34
N GLU A 55 -7.86 -14.57 -6.72
CA GLU A 55 -7.92 -15.04 -8.10
C GLU A 55 -9.31 -14.88 -8.75
N LYS A 56 -10.38 -14.83 -7.95
CA LYS A 56 -11.76 -14.62 -8.42
C LYS A 56 -12.02 -13.20 -8.89
N ASP A 57 -11.32 -12.23 -8.30
CA ASP A 57 -11.45 -10.81 -8.63
C ASP A 57 -10.54 -10.44 -9.82
N CYS A 58 -9.34 -11.01 -9.84
CA CYS A 58 -8.41 -10.88 -10.94
C CYS A 58 -7.56 -12.14 -11.04
N TRP A 59 -7.57 -12.78 -12.20
CA TRP A 59 -6.84 -14.02 -12.47
C TRP A 59 -5.30 -13.87 -12.32
N ALA A 60 -4.76 -12.66 -12.43
CA ALA A 60 -3.35 -12.36 -12.17
C ALA A 60 -2.97 -12.48 -10.68
N ILE A 61 -3.95 -12.47 -9.78
CA ILE A 61 -3.77 -12.58 -8.34
C ILE A 61 -3.70 -14.07 -7.97
N ARG A 62 -2.47 -14.61 -7.96
CA ARG A 62 -2.21 -16.02 -7.61
C ARG A 62 -2.31 -16.33 -6.11
N ASN A 63 -2.24 -15.30 -5.27
CA ASN A 63 -2.36 -15.37 -3.81
C ASN A 63 -3.20 -14.18 -3.34
N THR A 64 -3.83 -14.29 -2.19
CA THR A 64 -4.59 -13.22 -1.55
C THR A 64 -3.78 -11.91 -1.44
N MET A 65 -4.30 -10.80 -1.99
CA MET A 65 -3.64 -9.49 -1.96
C MET A 65 -4.58 -8.40 -1.37
N PRO A 66 -4.17 -7.65 -0.33
CA PRO A 66 -4.99 -6.57 0.20
C PRO A 66 -5.09 -5.39 -0.76
N GLU A 67 -6.21 -4.66 -0.77
CA GLU A 67 -6.42 -3.49 -1.62
C GLU A 67 -5.41 -2.39 -1.31
N TYR A 68 -5.07 -2.23 -0.02
CA TYR A 68 -4.12 -1.25 0.46
C TYR A 68 -3.05 -1.93 1.31
N ARG A 69 -1.85 -1.37 1.26
CA ARG A 69 -0.78 -1.66 2.21
C ARG A 69 -0.09 -0.37 2.60
N TYR A 70 0.56 -0.35 3.75
CA TYR A 70 1.33 0.80 4.19
C TYR A 70 2.78 0.42 4.47
N LYS A 71 3.70 1.37 4.27
CA LYS A 71 5.11 1.23 4.66
C LYS A 71 5.63 2.52 5.26
N PRO A 72 6.50 2.47 6.28
CA PRO A 72 7.16 3.66 6.79
C PRO A 72 8.12 4.20 5.72
N LEU A 73 8.11 5.51 5.52
CA LEU A 73 9.12 6.25 4.78
C LEU A 73 9.92 7.07 5.78
N GLU A 74 11.22 6.80 5.83
CA GLU A 74 12.17 7.68 6.49
C GLU A 74 12.35 8.91 5.59
N GLN A 75 12.11 10.11 6.13
CA GLN A 75 12.56 11.33 5.46
C GLN A 75 14.09 11.33 5.49
N ILE A 76 14.70 11.02 4.36
CA ILE A 76 16.12 11.30 4.15
C ILE A 76 16.19 12.78 3.77
N GLU A 77 16.68 13.62 4.69
CA GLU A 77 17.02 15.03 4.42
C GLU A 77 18.22 15.16 3.47
#